data_AF-A0AAX2AAW9-F1
#
_entry.id   AF-A0AAX2AAW9-F1
#
_cell.length_a   1.000
_cell.length_b   1.000
_cell.length_c   1.000
_cell.angle_alpha   90.00
_cell.angle_beta   90.00
_cell.angle_gamma   90.00
#
_symmetry.space_group_name_H-M   'P 1'
#
loop_
_entity.id
_entity.type
_entity.pdbx_description
1 polymer ?
#
loop_
_entity_poly.entity_id
_entity_poly.type
_entity_poly.pdbx_seq_one_letter_code
_entity_poly.pdbx_strand_id
1 'polypeptide(L)'
;MHEKQLRVRYIRVLEKFFTRTVSLLKLENFDKDLFKERTLKNYEDIKRVKAVDLNSQYLTNLIAFINKTLQSLQSTTDEDFENVRTTLLKEANLLQKEKKRSTYKKDKHKNSKFDDGY
;
A
#
# COMPACT_ATOMS: atom_id res chain seq x y z
N MET A 1 12.51 21.10 -10.28
CA MET A 1 11.99 20.12 -9.30
C MET A 1 12.86 18.86 -9.43
N HIS A 2 13.63 18.50 -8.40
CA HIS A 2 14.67 17.46 -8.50
C HIS A 2 14.07 16.05 -8.58
N GLU A 3 14.67 15.12 -9.33
CA GLU A 3 14.14 13.76 -9.54
C GLU A 3 13.86 13.00 -8.24
N LYS A 4 14.77 13.09 -7.27
CA LYS A 4 14.57 12.56 -5.92
C LYS A 4 13.30 13.09 -5.26
N GLN A 5 12.98 14.37 -5.45
CA GLN A 5 11.79 14.99 -4.87
C GLN A 5 10.51 14.52 -5.56
N LEU A 6 10.53 14.34 -6.88
CA LEU A 6 9.44 13.71 -7.64
C LEU A 6 9.18 12.29 -7.14
N ARG A 7 10.23 11.49 -7.00
CA ARG A 7 10.15 10.12 -6.49
C ARG A 7 9.55 10.03 -5.10
N VAL A 8 10.01 10.87 -4.16
CA VAL A 8 9.48 10.91 -2.80
C VAL A 8 8.00 11.32 -2.79
N ARG A 9 7.60 12.32 -3.61
CA ARG A 9 6.19 12.72 -3.72
C ARG A 9 5.33 11.60 -4.29
N TYR A 10 5.80 10.91 -5.33
CA TYR A 10 5.07 9.81 -5.95
C TYR A 10 4.87 8.64 -4.97
N ILE A 11 5.94 8.19 -4.31
CA ILE A 11 5.84 7.13 -3.28
C ILE A 11 4.85 7.54 -2.18
N ARG A 12 4.89 8.80 -1.73
CA ARG A 12 3.99 9.29 -0.69
C ARG A 12 2.52 9.19 -1.08
N VAL A 13 2.16 9.57 -2.31
CA VAL A 13 0.75 9.50 -2.75
C VAL A 13 0.27 8.05 -2.93
N LEU A 14 1.14 7.14 -3.38
CA LEU A 14 0.83 5.70 -3.46
C LEU A 14 0.56 5.11 -2.06
N GLU A 15 1.44 5.39 -1.09
CA GLU A 15 1.30 4.94 0.31
C GLU A 15 0.05 5.52 0.98
N LYS A 16 -0.24 6.80 0.72
CA LYS A 16 -1.43 7.49 1.23
C LYS A 16 -2.71 6.85 0.67
N PHE A 17 -2.74 6.56 -0.63
CA PHE A 17 -3.86 5.84 -1.24
C PHE A 17 -4.05 4.48 -0.57
N PHE A 18 -3.00 3.67 -0.50
CA PHE A 18 -3.04 2.34 0.10
C PHE A 18 -3.59 2.36 1.53
N THR A 19 -3.07 3.25 2.37
CA THR A 19 -3.50 3.36 3.77
C THR A 19 -4.99 3.67 3.86
N ARG A 20 -5.48 4.64 3.09
CA ARG A 20 -6.89 5.04 3.11
C ARG A 20 -7.82 3.94 2.56
N THR A 21 -7.43 3.30 1.46
CA THR A 21 -8.21 2.21 0.85
C THR A 21 -8.32 1.02 1.80
N VAL A 22 -7.22 0.63 2.46
CA VAL A 22 -7.23 -0.46 3.45
C VAL A 22 -8.09 -0.11 4.66
N SER A 23 -8.05 1.13 5.14
CA SER A 23 -8.94 1.57 6.23
C SER A 23 -10.41 1.43 5.86
N LEU A 24 -10.80 1.79 4.63
CA LEU A 24 -12.19 1.64 4.16
C LEU A 24 -12.59 0.16 4.05
N LEU A 25 -11.73 -0.69 3.51
CA LEU A 25 -12.00 -2.14 3.40
C LEU A 25 -12.21 -2.82 4.76
N LYS A 26 -11.63 -2.27 5.83
CA LYS A 26 -11.68 -2.83 7.19
C LYS A 26 -12.86 -2.32 8.04
N LEU A 27 -13.69 -1.42 7.52
CA LEU A 27 -14.86 -0.94 8.24
C LEU A 27 -15.81 -2.10 8.56
N GLU A 28 -16.34 -2.13 9.78
CA GLU A 28 -17.31 -3.15 10.22
C GLU A 28 -18.62 -3.01 9.43
N ASN A 29 -19.09 -1.76 9.29
CA ASN A 29 -20.22 -1.37 8.45
C ASN A 29 -19.75 -1.05 7.02
N PHE A 30 -19.08 -2.00 6.37
CA PHE A 30 -18.57 -1.79 5.03
C PHE A 30 -19.69 -1.43 4.05
N ASP A 31 -19.51 -0.31 3.35
CA ASP A 31 -20.41 0.19 2.32
C ASP A 31 -19.65 0.25 0.99
N LYS A 32 -20.11 -0.53 0.01
CA LYS A 32 -19.48 -0.66 -1.31
C LYS A 32 -19.48 0.64 -2.08
N ASP A 33 -20.58 1.38 -2.07
CA ASP A 33 -20.72 2.61 -2.86
C ASP A 33 -19.86 3.72 -2.26
N LEU A 34 -19.87 3.84 -0.93
CA LEU A 34 -18.97 4.73 -0.21
C LEU A 34 -17.51 4.34 -0.46
N PHE A 35 -17.19 3.04 -0.45
CA PHE A 35 -15.85 2.55 -0.76
C PHE A 35 -15.42 2.97 -2.17
N LYS A 36 -16.29 2.78 -3.17
CA LYS A 36 -16.02 3.15 -4.57
C LYS A 36 -15.79 4.65 -4.72
N GLU A 37 -16.70 5.48 -4.18
CA GLU A 37 -16.60 6.94 -4.22
C GLU A 37 -15.28 7.42 -3.58
N ARG A 38 -14.99 6.95 -2.36
CA ARG A 38 -13.82 7.38 -1.61
C ARG A 38 -12.53 6.88 -2.23
N THR A 39 -12.52 5.68 -2.79
CA THR A 39 -11.34 5.12 -3.47
C THR A 39 -11.01 5.91 -4.73
N LEU A 40 -12.01 6.23 -5.56
CA LEU A 40 -11.81 7.10 -6.73
C LEU A 40 -11.31 8.49 -6.33
N LYS A 41 -11.91 9.09 -5.29
CA LYS A 41 -11.45 10.38 -4.76
C LYS A 41 -10.01 10.36 -4.24
N ASN A 42 -9.60 9.26 -3.59
CA ASN A 42 -8.22 9.08 -3.15
C ASN A 42 -7.25 8.91 -4.32
N TYR A 43 -7.69 8.34 -5.44
CA TYR A 43 -6.85 8.16 -6.62
C TYR A 43 -6.50 9.49 -7.32
N GLU A 44 -7.32 10.53 -7.16
CA GLU A 44 -7.03 11.86 -7.71
C GLU A 44 -5.70 12.46 -7.22
N ASP A 45 -5.27 12.14 -5.99
CA ASP A 45 -3.96 12.57 -5.48
C ASP A 45 -2.80 11.94 -6.26
N ILE A 46 -2.97 10.72 -6.78
CA ILE A 46 -1.98 10.03 -7.60
C ILE A 46 -1.91 10.66 -8.99
N LYS A 47 -3.08 10.93 -9.61
CA LYS A 47 -3.15 11.57 -10.94
C LYS A 47 -2.46 12.93 -11.02
N ARG A 48 -2.43 13.67 -9.90
CA ARG A 48 -1.80 15.00 -9.79
C ARG A 48 -0.28 14.98 -9.71
N VAL A 49 0.33 13.81 -9.53
CA VAL A 49 1.78 13.66 -9.38
C VAL A 49 2.35 12.94 -10.59
N LYS A 50 3.49 13.42 -11.10
CA LYS A 50 4.22 12.73 -12.16
C LYS A 50 4.63 11.33 -11.71
N ALA A 51 4.15 10.31 -12.43
CA ALA A 51 4.61 8.93 -12.23
C ALA A 51 6.10 8.82 -12.53
N VAL A 52 6.81 8.05 -11.71
CA VAL A 52 8.22 7.75 -11.90
C VAL A 52 8.46 6.25 -11.71
N ASP A 53 9.51 5.73 -12.33
CA ASP A 53 9.81 4.31 -12.24
C ASP A 53 10.28 3.93 -10.83
N LEU A 54 9.61 2.92 -10.28
CA LEU A 54 9.94 2.33 -8.98
C LEU A 54 10.38 0.88 -9.19
N ASN A 55 11.50 0.51 -8.59
CA ASN A 55 12.18 -0.77 -8.81
C ASN A 55 12.23 -1.66 -7.54
N SER A 56 11.76 -1.15 -6.40
CA SER A 56 11.63 -1.97 -5.20
C SER A 56 10.42 -2.89 -5.33
N GLN A 57 10.58 -4.18 -5.01
CA GLN A 57 9.50 -5.16 -5.04
C GLN A 57 8.25 -4.70 -4.28
N TYR A 58 8.44 -4.06 -3.12
CA TYR A 58 7.34 -3.51 -2.35
C TYR A 58 6.56 -2.44 -3.13
N LEU A 59 7.28 -1.53 -3.80
CA LEU A 59 6.68 -0.41 -4.52
C LEU A 59 6.02 -0.87 -5.82
N THR A 60 6.57 -1.88 -6.51
CA THR A 60 5.93 -2.49 -7.67
C THR A 60 4.65 -3.24 -7.27
N ASN A 61 4.70 -4.00 -6.18
CA ASN A 61 3.52 -4.66 -5.62
C ASN A 61 2.45 -3.65 -5.14
N LEU A 62 2.88 -2.50 -4.60
CA LEU A 62 1.99 -1.41 -4.20
C LEU A 62 1.23 -0.83 -5.40
N ILE A 63 1.92 -0.60 -6.51
CA ILE A 63 1.30 -0.15 -7.77
C ILE A 63 0.33 -1.22 -8.30
N ALA A 64 0.73 -2.49 -8.27
CA ALA A 64 -0.12 -3.60 -8.71
C ALA A 64 -1.43 -3.69 -7.90
N PHE A 65 -1.34 -3.53 -6.57
CA PHE A 65 -2.52 -3.47 -5.69
C PHE A 65 -3.45 -2.30 -6.04
N ILE A 66 -2.89 -1.11 -6.31
CA ILE A 66 -3.68 0.07 -6.70
C ILE A 66 -4.43 -0.20 -8.01
N ASN A 67 -3.74 -0.72 -9.02
CA ASN A 67 -4.34 -1.04 -10.31
C ASN A 67 -5.45 -2.09 -10.16
N LYS A 68 -5.20 -3.15 -9.39
CA LYS A 68 -6.20 -4.19 -9.11
C LYS A 68 -7.42 -3.63 -8.38
N THR A 69 -7.20 -2.76 -7.40
CA THR A 69 -8.29 -2.07 -6.69
C THR A 69 -9.15 -1.30 -7.69
N LEU A 70 -8.54 -0.48 -8.56
CA LEU A 70 -9.28 0.30 -9.56
C LEU A 70 -10.03 -0.58 -10.56
N GLN A 71 -9.41 -1.67 -11.02
CA GLN A 71 -10.05 -2.64 -11.91
C GLN A 71 -11.28 -3.28 -11.25
N SER A 72 -11.20 -3.65 -9.97
CA SER A 72 -12.34 -4.20 -9.24
C SER A 72 -13.50 -3.22 -9.04
N LEU A 73 -13.26 -1.90 -9.13
CA LEU A 73 -14.34 -0.90 -9.09
C LEU A 73 -15.13 -0.83 -10.40
N GLN A 74 -14.54 -1.29 -11.51
CA GLN A 74 -15.09 -1.21 -12.85
C GLN A 74 -15.74 -2.53 -13.31
N SER A 75 -15.16 -3.66 -12.94
CA SER A 75 -15.49 -4.97 -13.52
C SER A 75 -16.32 -5.88 -12.62
N THR A 76 -16.67 -5.45 -11.39
CA THR A 76 -17.30 -6.31 -10.39
C THR A 76 -18.77 -5.95 -10.18
N THR A 77 -19.63 -6.98 -10.28
CA THR A 77 -21.05 -6.93 -9.90
C THR A 77 -21.21 -6.68 -8.40
N ASP A 78 -22.45 -6.45 -7.93
CA ASP A 78 -22.70 -6.27 -6.50
C ASP A 78 -22.48 -7.57 -5.71
N GLU A 79 -22.91 -8.70 -6.27
CA GLU A 79 -22.83 -10.02 -5.64
C GLU A 79 -21.39 -10.52 -5.43
N ASP A 80 -20.45 -10.13 -6.31
CA ASP A 80 -19.05 -10.56 -6.23
C ASP A 80 -18.18 -9.69 -5.29
N PHE A 81 -18.74 -8.61 -4.74
CA PHE A 81 -17.91 -7.60 -4.09
C PHE A 81 -17.32 -8.06 -2.75
N GLU A 82 -17.99 -8.93 -2.00
CA GLU A 82 -17.42 -9.50 -0.77
C GLU A 82 -16.18 -10.36 -1.04
N ASN A 83 -16.17 -11.09 -2.16
CA ASN A 83 -15.01 -11.84 -2.61
C ASN A 83 -13.86 -10.91 -3.01
N VAL A 84 -14.18 -9.81 -3.70
CA VAL A 84 -13.21 -8.75 -4.01
C VAL A 84 -12.62 -8.14 -2.75
N ARG A 85 -13.47 -7.76 -1.79
CA ARG A 85 -13.05 -7.17 -0.50
C ARG A 85 -12.10 -8.12 0.23
N THR A 86 -12.44 -9.39 0.33
CA THR A 86 -11.60 -10.42 0.95
C THR A 86 -10.26 -10.55 0.24
N THR A 87 -10.25 -10.53 -1.10
CA THR A 87 -9.03 -10.60 -1.91
C THR A 87 -8.13 -9.39 -1.68
N LEU A 88 -8.68 -8.19 -1.73
CA LEU A 88 -7.94 -6.94 -1.50
C LEU A 88 -7.36 -6.89 -0.07
N LEU A 89 -8.11 -7.35 0.94
CA LEU A 89 -7.61 -7.44 2.31
C LEU A 89 -6.45 -8.43 2.45
N LYS A 90 -6.52 -9.60 1.77
CA LYS A 90 -5.42 -10.57 1.74
C LYS A 90 -4.15 -9.96 1.13
N GLU A 91 -4.27 -9.28 -0.01
CA GLU A 91 -3.13 -8.62 -0.65
C GLU A 91 -2.55 -7.49 0.18
N ALA A 92 -3.41 -6.66 0.79
CA ALA A 92 -2.99 -5.60 1.69
C ALA A 92 -2.17 -6.15 2.87
N ASN A 93 -2.58 -7.29 3.43
CA ASN A 93 -1.83 -7.96 4.49
C ASN A 93 -0.47 -8.47 4.00
N LEU A 94 -0.37 -9.00 2.79
CA LEU A 94 0.91 -9.42 2.19
C LEU A 94 1.85 -8.22 1.99
N LEU A 95 1.34 -7.10 1.46
CA LEU A 95 2.09 -5.86 1.30
C LEU A 95 2.60 -5.31 2.63
N GLN A 96 1.77 -5.32 3.68
CA GLN A 96 2.18 -4.90 5.02
C GLN A 96 3.27 -5.80 5.59
N LYS A 97 3.19 -7.12 5.38
CA LYS A 97 4.25 -8.06 5.78
C LYS A 97 5.55 -7.79 5.02
N GLU A 98 5.48 -7.54 3.72
CA GLU A 98 6.64 -7.22 2.90
C GLU A 98 7.31 -5.90 3.32
N LYS A 99 6.53 -4.85 3.57
CA LYS A 99 7.03 -3.56 4.09
C LYS A 99 7.75 -3.72 5.43
N LYS A 100 7.17 -4.52 6.34
CA LYS A 100 7.81 -4.84 7.62
C LYS A 100 9.14 -5.57 7.41
N ARG A 101 9.18 -6.57 6.53
CA ARG A 101 10.40 -7.32 6.20
C ARG A 101 11.50 -6.42 5.61
N SER A 102 11.17 -5.48 4.72
CA SER A 102 12.15 -4.57 4.11
C SER A 102 12.66 -3.49 5.07
N THR A 103 11.86 -3.12 6.07
CA THR A 103 12.22 -2.12 7.08
C THR A 103 12.94 -2.73 8.29
N TYR A 104 12.71 -4.02 8.55
CA TYR A 104 13.30 -4.73 9.69
C TYR A 104 14.80 -4.97 9.48
N LYS A 105 15.62 -4.03 9.98
CA LYS A 105 17.03 -4.29 10.25
C LYS A 105 17.12 -4.96 11.61
N LYS A 106 17.35 -6.28 11.64
CA LYS A 106 17.80 -6.96 12.86
C LYS A 106 19.12 -6.29 13.25
N ASP A 107 19.13 -5.54 14.35
CA ASP A 107 20.33 -4.92 14.94
C ASP A 107 21.38 -6.02 15.14
N LYS A 108 22.30 -6.19 14.18
CA LYS A 108 23.29 -7.29 14.18
C LYS A 108 24.37 -7.09 15.27
N HIS A 109 24.43 -5.90 15.88
CA HIS A 109 25.49 -5.52 16.82
C HIS A 109 24.96 -4.88 18.12
N LYS A 110 23.93 -5.48 18.75
CA LYS A 110 23.56 -5.12 20.13
C LYS A 110 24.20 -5.97 21.23
N ASN A 111 25.08 -6.91 20.86
CA ASN A 111 25.89 -7.71 21.79
C ASN A 111 27.41 -7.52 21.55
N SER A 112 27.89 -6.29 21.38
CA SER A 112 29.33 -6.01 21.55
C SER A 112 29.51 -5.26 22.87
N LYS A 113 29.59 -6.02 23.96
CA LYS A 113 30.22 -5.70 25.25
C LYS A 113 29.80 -6.81 26.22
N PHE A 114 30.39 -7.99 26.06
CA PHE A 114 30.65 -8.83 27.22
C PHE A 114 32.15 -8.73 27.48
N ASP A 115 32.43 -8.35 28.72
CA ASP A 115 33.68 -7.98 29.35
C ASP A 115 34.60 -9.20 29.43
N ASP A 116 35.76 -9.17 28.76
CA ASP A 116 36.82 -10.18 28.94
C ASP A 116 37.49 -9.90 30.29
N GLY A 117 36.83 -10.34 31.36
CA GLY A 117 37.41 -10.36 32.70
C GLY A 117 38.42 -11.50 32.82
N TYR A 118 39.67 -11.26 32.41
CA TYR A 118 40.88 -11.97 32.86
C TYR A 118 42.11 -11.05 32.78
#